data_AF-A0A365XZC5-F1
#
_entry.id   AF-A0A365XZC5-F1
#
_cell.length_a   1.000
_cell.length_b   1.000
_cell.length_c   1.000
_cell.angle_alpha   90.00
_cell.angle_beta   90.00
_cell.angle_gamma   90.00
#
_symmetry.space_group_name_H-M   'P 1'
#
loop_
_entity.id
_entity.type
_entity.pdbx_description
1 polymer ?
#
loop_
_entity_poly.entity_id
_entity_poly.type
_entity_poly.pdbx_seq_one_letter_code
_entity_poly.pdbx_strand_id
1 'polypeptide(L)'
;MTSGSTAPEATTFEPVDTTDMVNLQTGDFTYNLPLLEVPGPEGGYPLALSYHAGIQPGEDASWAGLGWTLNPGDITRNVNGYPDDWFNESQVRGDFWEGGETQSYNVGVSFGIGNTLATVSFGLAFSQDAMLEQVRLGNMNPILGTFYRE
;
A
#
# COMPACT_ATOMS: atom_id res chain seq x y z
N MET A 1 9.36 -26.96 1.34
CA MET A 1 10.56 -26.13 1.14
C MET A 1 10.13 -24.96 0.28
N THR A 2 10.00 -23.77 0.84
CA THR A 2 9.73 -22.55 0.08
C THR A 2 10.72 -21.51 0.59
N SER A 3 11.90 -21.44 -0.03
CA SER A 3 12.75 -20.28 0.13
C SER A 3 11.92 -19.07 -0.30
N GLY A 4 11.56 -18.22 0.67
CA GLY A 4 10.99 -16.91 0.37
C GLY A 4 11.95 -16.17 -0.54
N SER A 5 11.39 -15.33 -1.42
CA SER A 5 12.11 -14.52 -2.39
C SER A 5 13.35 -13.89 -1.79
N THR A 6 14.50 -14.56 -1.96
CA THR A 6 15.81 -13.96 -1.74
C THR A 6 15.91 -12.85 -2.75
N ALA A 7 15.92 -11.61 -2.25
CA ALA A 7 16.09 -10.44 -3.08
C ALA A 7 17.41 -10.63 -3.86
N PRO A 8 17.41 -10.55 -5.22
CA PRO A 8 18.56 -10.91 -6.06
C PRO A 8 19.88 -10.24 -5.66
N GLU A 9 19.79 -9.12 -4.97
CA GLU A 9 20.89 -8.29 -4.51
C GLU A 9 21.63 -8.97 -3.33
N ALA A 10 20.91 -9.69 -2.46
CA ALA A 10 21.49 -10.38 -1.29
C ALA A 10 22.52 -11.48 -1.65
N THR A 11 22.58 -11.90 -2.91
CA THR A 11 23.52 -12.92 -3.40
C THR A 11 24.75 -12.37 -4.13
N THR A 12 24.80 -11.06 -4.41
CA THR A 12 25.86 -10.46 -5.24
C THR A 12 26.81 -9.62 -4.38
N PHE A 13 27.68 -10.29 -3.62
CA PHE A 13 28.77 -9.64 -2.89
C PHE A 13 29.96 -9.44 -3.83
N GLU A 14 30.24 -8.20 -4.23
CA GLU A 14 31.41 -7.87 -5.04
C GLU A 14 32.57 -7.39 -4.15
N PRO A 15 33.79 -7.95 -4.30
CA PRO A 15 34.94 -7.57 -3.49
C PRO A 15 35.41 -6.12 -3.77
N VAL A 16 35.93 -5.47 -2.72
CA VAL A 16 36.22 -4.02 -2.65
C VAL A 16 37.36 -3.51 -3.56
N ASP A 17 37.92 -4.35 -4.43
CA ASP A 17 39.14 -4.04 -5.16
C ASP A 17 38.89 -3.87 -6.66
N THR A 18 38.28 -2.73 -7.04
CA THR A 18 38.12 -2.33 -8.45
C THR A 18 39.21 -1.31 -8.80
N THR A 19 40.37 -1.81 -9.23
CA THR A 19 41.53 -0.98 -9.60
C THR A 19 41.32 -0.20 -10.91
N ASP A 20 40.36 -0.62 -11.74
CA ASP A 20 39.96 0.06 -12.99
C ASP A 20 38.51 0.53 -12.91
N MET A 21 38.32 1.80 -12.54
CA MET A 21 36.99 2.43 -12.43
C MET A 21 36.29 2.68 -13.78
N VAL A 22 37.03 2.54 -14.88
CA VAL A 22 36.55 2.77 -16.24
C VAL A 22 37.04 1.64 -17.13
N ASN A 23 36.12 0.98 -17.80
CA ASN A 23 36.47 0.03 -18.85
C ASN A 23 36.94 0.82 -20.09
N LEU A 24 38.21 0.70 -20.45
CA LEU A 24 38.80 1.42 -21.60
C LEU A 24 38.26 0.97 -22.97
N GLN A 25 37.60 -0.19 -23.03
CA GLN A 25 37.09 -0.77 -24.27
C GLN A 25 35.60 -0.50 -24.48
N THR A 26 34.79 -0.46 -23.42
CA THR A 26 33.35 -0.19 -23.49
C THR A 26 32.97 1.22 -23.01
N GLY A 27 33.84 1.88 -22.23
CA GLY A 27 33.56 3.18 -21.61
C GLY A 27 32.69 3.08 -20.35
N ASP A 28 32.36 1.87 -19.90
CA ASP A 28 31.50 1.67 -18.73
C ASP A 28 32.24 2.04 -17.44
N PHE A 29 31.53 2.76 -16.58
CA PHE A 29 32.00 3.21 -15.28
C PHE A 29 31.56 2.23 -14.18
N THR A 30 32.49 1.84 -13.31
CA THR A 30 32.20 1.09 -12.09
C THR A 30 32.81 1.80 -10.90
N TYR A 31 32.04 1.96 -9.82
CA TYR A 31 32.51 2.62 -8.59
C TYR A 31 32.03 1.87 -7.36
N ASN A 32 32.93 1.65 -6.41
CA ASN A 32 32.60 1.03 -5.14
C ASN A 32 32.93 1.98 -3.99
N LEU A 33 31.94 2.30 -3.17
CA LEU A 33 32.05 3.20 -2.03
C LEU A 33 31.76 2.44 -0.73
N PRO A 34 32.77 2.22 0.14
CA PRO A 34 32.50 1.69 1.48
C PRO A 34 31.75 2.75 2.29
N LEU A 35 30.56 2.41 2.79
CA LEU A 35 29.71 3.33 3.54
C LEU A 35 30.03 3.28 5.04
N LEU A 36 29.87 2.10 5.62
CA LEU A 36 30.04 1.87 7.05
C LEU A 36 30.16 0.38 7.34
N GLU A 37 30.59 0.05 8.56
CA GLU A 37 30.59 -1.31 9.06
C GLU A 37 29.54 -1.40 10.18
N VAL A 38 28.54 -2.27 10.01
CA VAL A 38 27.50 -2.47 11.03
C VAL A 38 28.07 -3.40 12.10
N PRO A 39 28.20 -2.99 13.38
CA PRO A 39 28.72 -3.86 14.43
C PRO A 39 27.72 -4.98 14.75
N GLY A 40 28.17 -6.23 14.66
CA GLY A 40 27.40 -7.42 15.01
C GLY A 40 28.05 -8.23 16.15
N PRO A 41 27.29 -9.15 16.79
CA PRO A 41 27.79 -9.98 17.89
C PRO A 41 28.98 -10.87 17.53
N GLU A 42 29.10 -11.25 16.25
CA GLU A 42 30.08 -12.20 15.71
C GLU A 42 31.09 -11.52 14.76
N GLY A 43 31.07 -10.17 14.66
CA GLY A 43 31.86 -9.41 13.69
C GLY A 43 31.05 -8.31 13.02
N GLY A 44 31.74 -7.34 12.40
CA GLY A 44 31.09 -6.27 11.65
C GLY A 44 30.76 -6.68 10.23
N TYR A 45 29.62 -6.24 9.71
CA TYR A 45 29.25 -6.41 8.31
C TYR A 45 29.59 -5.13 7.52
N PRO A 46 30.58 -5.16 6.60
CA PRO A 46 30.91 -3.99 5.80
C PRO A 46 29.81 -3.75 4.76
N LEU A 47 29.19 -2.59 4.84
CA LEU A 47 28.20 -2.12 3.89
C LEU A 47 28.91 -1.30 2.80
N ALA A 48 28.91 -1.81 1.58
CA ALA A 48 29.47 -1.14 0.41
C ALA A 48 28.38 -0.85 -0.62
N LEU A 49 28.47 0.32 -1.25
CA LEU A 49 27.60 0.76 -2.31
C LEU A 49 28.36 0.67 -3.64
N SER A 50 27.88 -0.17 -4.55
CA SER A 50 28.49 -0.37 -5.87
C SER A 50 27.63 0.26 -6.96
N TYR A 51 28.25 0.92 -7.92
CA TYR A 51 27.62 1.46 -9.12
C TYR A 51 28.17 0.79 -10.37
N HIS A 52 27.28 0.42 -11.29
CA HIS A 52 27.63 -0.07 -12.62
C HIS A 52 26.88 0.72 -13.69
N ALA A 53 27.63 1.27 -14.64
CA ALA A 53 27.08 1.84 -15.88
C ALA A 53 26.71 0.73 -16.88
N GLY A 54 26.14 1.11 -18.03
CA GLY A 54 25.72 0.16 -19.07
C GLY A 54 24.25 -0.30 -18.94
N ILE A 55 23.44 0.47 -18.22
CA ILE A 55 22.03 0.16 -17.95
C ILE A 55 21.21 0.13 -19.24
N GLN A 56 20.45 -0.95 -19.44
CA GLN A 56 19.64 -1.13 -20.65
C GLN A 56 18.19 -0.61 -20.46
N PRO A 57 17.50 -0.22 -21.54
CA PRO A 57 16.08 0.12 -21.46
C PRO A 57 15.25 -1.07 -20.96
N GLY A 58 14.55 -0.90 -19.84
CA GLY A 58 13.73 -1.95 -19.21
C GLY A 58 14.39 -2.64 -18.02
N GLU A 59 15.56 -2.19 -17.59
CA GLU A 59 16.19 -2.66 -16.35
C GLU A 59 15.57 -1.97 -15.13
N ASP A 60 15.21 -2.77 -14.12
CA ASP A 60 14.58 -2.29 -12.90
C ASP A 60 15.62 -1.64 -11.98
N ALA A 61 15.23 -0.52 -11.36
CA ALA A 61 16.07 0.14 -10.38
C ALA A 61 16.13 -0.67 -9.07
N SER A 62 17.30 -0.73 -8.44
CA SER A 62 17.38 -1.23 -7.08
C SER A 62 16.71 -0.25 -6.11
N TRP A 63 16.56 -0.66 -4.86
CA TRP A 63 16.10 0.21 -3.77
C TRP A 63 17.04 1.39 -3.48
N ALA A 64 18.31 1.31 -3.90
CA ALA A 64 19.27 2.41 -3.83
C ALA A 64 19.31 3.27 -5.11
N GLY A 65 18.67 2.82 -6.19
CA GLY A 65 18.58 3.51 -7.47
C GLY A 65 19.05 2.68 -8.67
N LEU A 66 18.84 3.20 -9.87
CA LEU A 66 19.21 2.53 -11.11
C LEU A 66 20.74 2.47 -11.27
N GLY A 67 21.27 1.27 -11.53
CA GLY A 67 22.71 1.01 -11.60
C GLY A 67 23.43 1.01 -10.26
N TRP A 68 22.74 1.33 -9.16
CA TRP A 68 23.28 1.25 -7.80
C TRP A 68 22.90 -0.09 -7.17
N THR A 69 23.84 -0.74 -6.50
CA THR A 69 23.63 -1.98 -5.75
C THR A 69 24.09 -1.76 -4.32
N LEU A 70 23.18 -1.98 -3.37
CA LEU A 70 23.44 -1.91 -1.94
C LEU A 70 22.91 -3.19 -1.31
N ASN A 71 23.78 -3.94 -0.63
CA ASN A 71 23.45 -5.22 -0.02
C ASN A 71 23.50 -5.09 1.49
N PRO A 72 22.35 -4.91 2.16
CA PRO A 72 22.30 -4.78 3.62
C PRO A 72 22.22 -6.14 4.33
N GLY A 73 22.23 -7.24 3.57
CA GLY A 73 21.89 -8.58 4.05
C GLY A 73 20.37 -8.81 4.04
N ASP A 74 19.97 -10.04 4.36
CA ASP A 74 18.56 -10.42 4.51
C ASP A 74 18.36 -11.17 5.84
N ILE A 75 17.19 -11.01 6.45
CA ILE A 75 16.79 -11.71 7.67
C ILE A 75 15.77 -12.78 7.28
N THR A 76 16.26 -14.00 7.08
CA THR A 76 15.39 -15.14 6.81
C THR A 76 14.79 -15.66 8.12
N ARG A 77 13.48 -15.49 8.31
CA ARG A 77 12.72 -16.14 9.39
C ARG A 77 12.06 -17.44 8.90
N ASN A 78 12.11 -18.50 9.70
CA ASN A 78 11.33 -19.72 9.47
C ASN A 78 10.37 -19.94 10.64
N VAL A 79 9.07 -19.86 10.39
CA VAL A 79 8.03 -20.04 11.39
C VAL A 79 7.50 -21.47 11.35
N ASN A 80 7.54 -22.17 12.49
CA ASN A 80 6.93 -23.49 12.64
C ASN A 80 5.64 -23.37 13.47
N GLY A 81 4.48 -23.47 12.83
CA GLY A 81 3.18 -23.29 13.49
C GLY A 81 2.66 -21.87 13.32
N TYR A 82 2.58 -21.10 14.42
CA TYR A 82 2.10 -19.72 14.41
C TYR A 82 3.26 -18.75 14.69
N PRO A 83 3.33 -17.60 13.99
CA PRO A 83 4.26 -16.52 14.34
C PRO A 83 4.00 -16.03 15.77
N ASP A 84 5.05 -15.61 16.48
CA ASP A 84 4.96 -15.04 17.83
C ASP A 84 4.17 -13.72 17.88
N ASP A 85 4.14 -12.95 16.78
CA ASP A 85 3.29 -11.76 16.63
C ASP A 85 1.78 -12.05 16.50
N TRP A 86 1.37 -13.32 16.37
CA TRP A 86 -0.02 -13.71 16.09
C TRP A 86 -1.02 -13.32 17.18
N PHE A 87 -0.63 -13.37 18.47
CA PHE A 87 -1.58 -13.25 19.58
C PHE A 87 -1.95 -11.80 19.93
N ASN A 88 -1.18 -10.81 19.48
CA ASN A 88 -1.29 -9.43 19.95
C ASN A 88 -1.51 -8.41 18.82
N GLU A 89 -1.97 -8.87 17.65
CA GLU A 89 -2.34 -7.99 16.54
C GLU A 89 -3.60 -7.19 16.90
N SER A 90 -3.43 -5.87 17.04
CA SER A 90 -4.54 -4.95 17.22
C SER A 90 -5.41 -4.99 15.97
N GLN A 91 -6.58 -5.61 16.07
CA GLN A 91 -7.58 -5.61 15.01
C GLN A 91 -8.04 -4.16 14.80
N VAL A 92 -7.49 -3.49 13.77
CA VAL A 92 -7.94 -2.15 13.38
C VAL A 92 -9.32 -2.29 12.79
N ARG A 93 -10.35 -1.99 13.58
CA ARG A 93 -11.72 -1.87 13.11
C ARG A 93 -11.86 -0.53 12.38
N GLY A 94 -11.92 -0.59 11.06
CA GLY A 94 -12.31 0.55 10.23
C GLY A 94 -13.81 0.47 9.98
N ASP A 95 -14.55 1.41 10.56
CA ASP A 95 -15.96 1.61 10.22
C ASP A 95 -16.00 2.54 9.00
N PHE A 96 -16.49 2.03 7.87
CA PHE A 96 -16.59 2.79 6.62
C PHE A 96 -18.06 3.02 6.26
N TRP A 97 -18.39 4.26 5.92
CA TRP A 97 -19.71 4.63 5.42
C TRP A 97 -19.75 4.45 3.90
N GLU A 98 -20.62 3.57 3.41
CA GLU A 98 -20.72 3.25 1.98
C GLU A 98 -21.82 4.03 1.25
N GLY A 99 -22.61 4.83 1.99
CA GLY A 99 -23.73 5.57 1.44
C GLY A 99 -25.00 5.40 2.25
N GLY A 100 -26.05 6.08 1.84
CA GLY A 100 -27.39 5.93 2.39
C GLY A 100 -28.47 6.16 1.34
N GLU A 101 -29.65 5.58 1.55
CA GLU A 101 -30.82 5.81 0.72
C GLU A 101 -31.78 6.79 1.42
N THR A 102 -32.14 7.89 0.74
CA THR A 102 -33.12 8.86 1.23
C THR A 102 -34.47 8.62 0.55
N GLN A 103 -35.47 8.23 1.34
CA GLN A 103 -36.84 8.04 0.87
C GLN A 103 -37.69 9.26 1.23
N SER A 104 -38.21 9.96 0.22
CA SER A 104 -39.02 11.18 0.40
C SER A 104 -40.52 10.91 0.21
N TYR A 105 -41.33 11.25 1.22
CA TYR A 105 -42.78 11.25 1.16
C TYR A 105 -43.31 12.68 1.07
N ASN A 106 -44.14 12.94 0.06
CA ASN A 106 -44.70 14.26 -0.22
C ASN A 106 -46.22 14.24 -0.04
N VAL A 107 -46.75 15.19 0.72
CA VAL A 107 -48.19 15.40 0.86
C VAL A 107 -48.50 16.83 0.46
N GLY A 108 -49.42 17.02 -0.48
CA GLY A 108 -49.80 18.33 -0.94
C GLY A 108 -51.27 18.42 -1.32
N VAL A 109 -51.77 19.65 -1.29
CA VAL A 109 -53.10 20.03 -1.77
C VAL A 109 -52.93 20.95 -2.96
N SER A 110 -53.75 20.74 -3.99
CA SER A 110 -53.77 21.58 -5.19
C SER A 110 -55.17 22.14 -5.39
N PHE A 111 -55.23 23.44 -5.71
CA PHE A 111 -56.47 24.16 -5.97
C PHE A 111 -56.43 24.74 -7.38
N GLY A 112 -57.41 24.38 -8.19
CA GLY A 112 -57.58 24.92 -9.54
C GLY A 112 -58.19 26.31 -9.54
N ILE A 113 -57.73 27.16 -10.46
CA ILE A 113 -58.28 28.49 -10.69
C ILE A 113 -59.36 28.37 -11.78
N GLY A 114 -60.61 28.70 -11.45
CA GLY A 114 -61.78 28.45 -12.30
C GLY A 114 -61.64 28.97 -13.74
N ASN A 115 -62.14 28.18 -14.70
CA ASN A 115 -62.06 28.44 -16.15
C ASN A 115 -60.64 28.61 -16.74
N THR A 116 -59.61 28.20 -16.01
CA THR A 116 -58.23 28.16 -16.50
C THR A 116 -57.59 26.80 -16.21
N LEU A 117 -56.49 26.48 -16.89
CA LEU A 117 -55.69 25.27 -16.61
C LEU A 117 -54.67 25.50 -15.47
N ALA A 118 -54.73 26.66 -14.81
CA ALA A 118 -53.76 27.03 -13.78
C ALA A 118 -54.19 26.49 -12.40
N THR A 119 -53.22 25.98 -11.65
CA THR A 119 -53.40 25.47 -10.28
C THR A 119 -52.39 26.09 -9.35
N VAL A 120 -52.80 26.38 -8.12
CA VAL A 120 -51.90 26.72 -7.01
C VAL A 120 -51.79 25.51 -6.09
N SER A 121 -50.56 25.08 -5.81
CA SER A 121 -50.28 23.93 -4.95
C SER A 121 -49.48 24.33 -3.72
N PHE A 122 -49.84 23.77 -2.57
CA PHE A 122 -49.07 23.85 -1.32
C PHE A 122 -48.80 22.44 -0.83
N GLY A 123 -47.58 22.16 -0.37
CA GLY A 123 -47.20 20.83 0.09
C GLY A 123 -46.11 20.84 1.13
N LEU A 124 -46.02 19.72 1.85
CA LEU A 124 -44.98 19.37 2.81
C LEU A 124 -44.25 18.12 2.32
N ALA A 125 -42.94 18.07 2.56
CA ALA A 125 -42.10 16.93 2.25
C ALA A 125 -41.44 16.43 3.53
N PHE A 126 -41.42 15.11 3.71
CA PHE A 126 -40.73 14.41 4.79
C PHE A 126 -39.75 13.42 4.17
N SER A 127 -38.52 13.36 4.67
CA SER A 127 -37.51 12.41 4.20
C SER A 127 -37.06 11.51 5.34
N GLN A 128 -36.86 10.22 5.05
CA GLN A 128 -36.20 9.27 5.93
C GLN A 128 -34.88 8.83 5.29
N ASP A 129 -33.78 8.94 6.03
CA ASP A 129 -32.46 8.52 5.59
C ASP A 129 -32.08 7.17 6.23
N ALA A 130 -31.76 6.17 5.41
CA ALA A 130 -31.17 4.91 5.85
C ALA A 130 -29.66 4.96 5.59
N MET A 131 -28.84 4.73 6.60
CA MET A 131 -27.38 4.64 6.43
C MET A 131 -26.97 3.18 6.26
N LEU A 132 -26.08 2.91 5.30
CA LEU A 132 -25.42 1.62 5.15
C LEU A 132 -24.04 1.70 5.79
N GLU A 133 -23.89 0.96 6.88
CA GLU A 133 -22.61 0.83 7.59
C GLU A 133 -22.00 -0.53 7.25
N GLN A 134 -20.77 -0.52 6.75
CA GLN A 134 -19.97 -1.72 6.56
C GLN A 134 -18.90 -1.81 7.64
N VAL A 135 -18.96 -2.87 8.44
CA VAL A 135 -17.90 -3.22 9.39
C VAL A 135 -17.01 -4.26 8.74
N ARG A 136 -15.73 -3.92 8.51
CA ARG A 136 -14.70 -4.85 8.04
C ARG A 136 -13.72 -5.15 9.16
N LEU A 137 -13.64 -6.42 9.56
CA LEU A 137 -12.63 -6.92 10.49
C LEU A 137 -11.57 -7.70 9.70
N GLY A 138 -10.41 -7.08 9.49
CA GLY A 138 -9.28 -7.72 8.81
C GLY A 138 -9.61 -8.31 7.43
N ASN A 139 -9.26 -9.58 7.23
CA ASN A 139 -9.44 -10.31 5.96
C ASN A 139 -10.81 -11.00 5.81
N MET A 140 -11.78 -10.73 6.67
CA MET A 140 -13.11 -11.32 6.57
C MET A 140 -13.99 -10.59 5.56
N ASN A 141 -15.00 -11.29 5.05
CA ASN A 141 -16.07 -10.65 4.27
C ASN A 141 -16.80 -9.59 5.12
N PRO A 142 -17.13 -8.42 4.55
CA PRO A 142 -17.81 -7.36 5.28
C PRO A 142 -19.21 -7.81 5.71
N ILE A 143 -19.62 -7.41 6.91
CA ILE A 143 -20.99 -7.59 7.41
C ILE A 143 -21.72 -6.26 7.23
N LEU A 144 -22.81 -6.25 6.44
CA LEU A 144 -23.65 -5.06 6.23
C LEU A 144 -24.67 -4.91 7.38
N GLY A 145 -24.73 -3.72 7.97
CA GLY A 145 -25.81 -3.29 8.87
C GLY A 145 -26.50 -2.02 8.35
N THR A 146 -27.83 -1.96 8.42
CA THR A 146 -28.61 -0.77 8.10
C THR A 146 -29.12 -0.13 9.39
N PHE A 147 -28.82 1.15 9.59
CA PHE A 147 -29.30 1.93 10.75
C PHE A 147 -30.16 3.11 10.27
N TYR A 148 -31.25 3.38 11.00
CA TYR A 148 -32.16 4.50 10.74
C TYR A 148 -31.92 5.60 11.78
N ARG A 149 -31.92 6.87 11.36
CA ARG A 149 -31.98 8.02 12.28
C ARG A 149 -33.44 8.49 12.37
N GLU A 150 -33.91 8.72 13.59
CA GLU A 150 -35.22 9.34 13.90
C GLU A 150 -35.22 10.85 13.66
#